data_AF-A0ABD4EGV0-F1
#
_entry.id   AF-A0ABD4EGV0-F1
#
_cell.length_a   1.000
_cell.length_b   1.000
_cell.length_c   1.000
_cell.angle_alpha   90.00
_cell.angle_beta   90.00
_cell.angle_gamma   90.00
#
_symmetry.space_group_name_H-M   'P 1'
#
loop_
_entity.id
_entity.type
_entity.pdbx_description
1 polymer ?
#
loop_
_entity_poly.entity_id
_entity_poly.type
_entity_poly.pdbx_seq_one_letter_code
_entity_poly.pdbx_strand_id
1 'polypeptide(L)'
;MIKVNQQYFEIIEDYRDCFDEELFAAKYADILDKYDFVVGDFGYELLRLKGFYKDSNKKAEISKHFSSIQDYILEYCNFGCPYFVLQRLSEDEVKTRLGEPDTQINSEDKLHDVKIAPSIPVESQQIETNKD
;
A
#
# COMPACT_ATOMS: atom_id res chain seq x y z
N MET A 1 -3.02 -5.29 14.26
CA MET A 1 -3.27 -4.12 13.39
C MET A 1 -4.06 -3.14 14.21
N ILE A 2 -3.62 -1.90 14.27
CA ILE A 2 -4.31 -0.83 15.00
C ILE A 2 -5.19 -0.08 14.00
N LYS A 3 -6.41 0.30 14.37
CA LYS A 3 -7.32 1.04 13.47
C LYS A 3 -7.66 2.41 14.05
N VAL A 4 -7.23 3.48 13.38
CA VAL A 4 -7.50 4.86 13.78
C VAL A 4 -7.92 5.68 12.56
N ASN A 5 -9.00 6.45 12.68
CA ASN A 5 -9.53 7.31 11.62
C ASN A 5 -9.65 6.63 10.24
N GLN A 6 -10.15 5.40 10.20
CA GLN A 6 -10.28 4.55 8.98
C GLN A 6 -8.94 4.10 8.37
N GLN A 7 -7.81 4.47 8.94
CA GLN A 7 -6.50 3.99 8.57
C GLN A 7 -6.11 2.79 9.44
N TYR A 8 -5.31 1.90 8.88
CA TYR A 8 -4.74 0.76 9.60
C TYR A 8 -3.25 0.96 9.78
N PHE A 9 -2.76 0.65 10.97
CA PHE A 9 -1.36 0.79 11.34
C PHE A 9 -0.77 -0.51 11.85
N GLU A 10 0.53 -0.64 11.63
CA GLU A 10 1.39 -1.66 12.19
C GLU A 10 2.49 -1.01 13.02
N ILE A 11 2.78 -1.59 14.18
CA ILE A 11 3.90 -1.16 15.01
C ILE A 11 5.17 -1.68 14.36
N ILE A 12 6.06 -0.76 13.98
CA ILE A 12 7.44 -1.08 13.57
C ILE A 12 8.32 -1.19 14.80
N GLU A 13 8.18 -0.25 15.72
CA GLU A 13 9.01 -0.15 16.91
C GLU A 13 8.19 0.40 18.08
N ASP A 14 8.40 -0.16 19.26
CA ASP A 14 7.85 0.34 20.53
C ASP A 14 8.97 0.32 21.56
N TYR A 15 9.64 1.45 21.73
CA TYR A 15 10.74 1.60 22.66
C TYR A 15 10.19 1.88 24.06
N ARG A 16 10.48 0.95 24.99
CA ARG A 16 9.99 0.93 26.38
C ARG A 16 8.50 0.64 26.54
N ASP A 17 7.90 -0.08 25.59
CA ASP A 17 6.51 -0.57 25.66
C ASP A 17 5.52 0.57 26.01
N CYS A 18 5.68 1.71 25.32
CA CYS A 18 5.00 2.96 25.62
C CYS A 18 3.82 3.26 24.70
N PHE A 19 3.62 2.42 23.67
CA PHE A 19 2.49 2.58 22.77
C PHE A 19 1.17 2.31 23.50
N ASP A 20 0.26 3.27 23.43
CA ASP A 20 -1.11 3.18 23.93
C ASP A 20 -2.07 3.57 22.79
N GLU A 21 -2.93 2.64 22.40
CA GLU A 21 -3.85 2.81 21.28
C GLU A 21 -4.88 3.93 21.53
N GLU A 22 -5.38 4.07 22.76
CA GLU A 22 -6.36 5.10 23.12
C GLU A 22 -5.73 6.49 23.09
N LEU A 23 -4.52 6.63 23.65
CA LEU A 23 -3.78 7.89 23.65
C LEU A 23 -3.37 8.30 22.24
N PHE A 24 -2.91 7.34 21.43
CA PHE A 24 -2.61 7.56 20.02
C PHE A 24 -3.85 8.03 19.26
N ALA A 25 -4.98 7.32 19.38
CA ALA A 25 -6.23 7.68 18.72
C ALA A 25 -6.74 9.07 19.14
N ALA A 26 -6.61 9.44 20.42
CA ALA A 26 -7.02 10.73 20.93
C ALA A 26 -6.15 11.90 20.43
N LYS A 27 -4.87 11.65 20.11
CA LYS A 27 -3.94 12.67 19.58
C LYS A 27 -3.85 12.68 18.06
N TYR A 28 -4.31 11.62 17.40
CA TYR A 28 -4.29 11.51 15.96
C TYR A 28 -5.12 12.62 15.31
N ALA A 29 -4.60 13.19 14.22
CA ALA A 29 -5.24 14.28 13.50
C ALA A 29 -5.16 14.02 11.99
N ASP A 30 -6.19 14.42 11.23
CA ASP A 30 -6.31 14.19 9.79
C ASP A 30 -5.11 14.66 8.98
N ILE A 31 -4.37 15.67 9.45
CA ILE A 31 -3.14 16.14 8.81
C ILE A 31 -2.06 15.05 8.74
N LEU A 32 -2.16 14.00 9.57
CA LEU A 32 -1.26 12.85 9.57
C LEU A 32 -1.58 11.86 8.43
N ASP A 33 -2.77 11.91 7.84
CA ASP A 33 -3.21 10.99 6.78
C ASP A 33 -2.43 11.16 5.47
N LYS A 34 -1.58 12.16 5.35
CA LYS A 34 -0.68 12.28 4.19
C LYS A 34 0.62 11.49 4.35
N TYR A 35 0.96 11.03 5.56
CA TYR A 35 2.25 10.41 5.85
C TYR A 35 2.17 8.87 5.82
N ASP A 36 3.29 8.24 5.51
CA ASP A 36 3.40 6.78 5.48
C ASP A 36 3.70 6.20 6.87
N PHE A 37 4.37 6.99 7.71
CA PHE A 37 4.75 6.62 9.06
C PHE A 37 4.35 7.72 10.05
N VAL A 38 4.02 7.30 11.26
CA VAL A 38 3.76 8.21 12.38
C VAL A 38 4.66 7.80 13.53
N VAL A 39 5.48 8.73 14.00
CA VAL A 39 6.30 8.60 15.19
C VAL A 39 5.55 9.26 16.35
N GLY A 40 5.38 8.51 17.42
CA GLY A 40 4.93 9.03 18.70
C GLY A 40 6.08 9.10 19.67
N ASP A 41 6.33 10.26 20.26
CA ASP A 41 7.38 10.44 21.25
C ASP A 41 6.89 11.26 22.45
N PHE A 42 7.47 11.02 23.63
CA PHE A 42 7.01 11.64 24.87
C PHE A 42 7.93 12.78 25.32
N GLY A 43 7.57 13.99 24.91
CA GLY A 43 8.22 15.22 25.38
C GLY A 43 7.52 15.77 26.62
N TYR A 44 8.22 15.84 27.76
CA TYR A 44 7.63 16.27 29.04
C TYR A 44 6.36 15.50 29.41
N GLU A 45 6.37 14.17 29.24
CA GLU A 45 5.23 13.26 29.45
C GLU A 45 4.01 13.52 28.55
N LEU A 46 4.13 14.40 27.55
CA LEU A 46 3.08 14.66 26.57
C LEU A 46 3.41 13.94 25.27
N LEU A 47 2.45 13.13 24.79
CA LEU A 47 2.55 12.48 23.48
C LEU A 47 2.55 13.54 22.37
N ARG A 48 3.59 13.50 21.56
CA ARG A 48 3.75 14.26 20.32
C ARG A 48 3.70 13.29 19.15
N LEU A 49 2.93 13.64 18.11
CA LEU A 49 2.86 12.86 16.88
C LEU A 49 3.55 13.62 15.74
N LYS A 50 4.43 12.93 15.03
CA LYS A 50 5.15 13.46 13.88
C LYS A 50 5.02 12.49 12.70
N GLY A 51 4.65 13.02 11.54
CA GLY A 51 4.51 12.24 10.31
C GLY A 51 5.77 12.23 9.44
N PHE A 52 6.07 11.08 8.86
CA PHE A 52 7.18 10.83 7.94
C PHE A 52 6.72 10.07 6.68
N TYR A 53 7.45 10.26 5.59
CA TYR A 53 7.22 9.61 4.30
C TYR A 53 8.22 8.47 4.08
N LYS A 54 7.87 7.54 3.20
CA LYS A 54 8.83 6.61 2.62
C LYS A 54 9.95 7.36 1.91
N ASP A 55 11.16 6.80 1.97
CA ASP A 55 12.37 7.36 1.34
C ASP A 55 12.23 7.47 -0.19
N SER A 56 11.35 6.67 -0.80
CA SER A 56 11.04 6.74 -2.22
C SER A 56 10.29 8.01 -2.64
N ASN A 57 9.72 8.79 -1.71
CA ASN A 57 8.92 9.96 -2.02
C ASN A 57 9.79 11.18 -2.36
N LYS A 58 10.13 11.33 -3.65
CA LYS A 58 10.97 12.42 -4.17
C LYS A 58 10.44 13.84 -3.93
N LYS A 59 9.16 14.00 -3.57
CA LYS A 59 8.56 15.32 -3.26
C LYS A 59 8.66 15.68 -1.78
N ALA A 60 9.01 14.73 -0.92
CA ALA A 60 9.19 14.98 0.49
C ALA A 60 10.55 15.63 0.78
N GLU A 61 10.60 16.46 1.81
CA GLU A 61 11.87 16.94 2.37
C GLU A 61 12.62 15.78 3.03
N ILE A 62 13.95 15.78 2.96
CA ILE A 62 14.79 14.71 3.51
C ILE A 62 14.56 14.53 5.02
N SER A 63 14.33 15.61 5.76
CA SER A 63 14.01 15.60 7.20
C SER A 63 12.64 15.00 7.55
N LYS A 64 11.86 14.62 6.53
CA LYS A 64 10.56 13.94 6.67
C LYS A 64 10.63 12.52 6.11
N HIS A 65 11.80 11.98 5.78
CA HIS A 65 11.95 10.60 5.34
C HIS A 65 12.03 9.63 6.50
N PHE A 66 11.71 8.37 6.24
CA PHE A 66 11.82 7.29 7.23
C PHE A 66 13.25 7.19 7.76
N SER A 67 14.25 7.30 6.90
CA SER A 67 15.67 7.31 7.30
C SER A 67 16.04 8.43 8.28
N SER A 68 15.30 9.54 8.30
CA SER A 68 15.54 10.67 9.22
C SER A 68 14.86 10.53 10.58
N ILE A 69 14.07 9.48 10.81
CA ILE A 69 13.36 9.28 12.09
C ILE A 69 14.36 9.16 13.25
N GLN A 70 15.47 8.46 13.05
CA GLN A 70 16.50 8.31 14.09
C GLN A 70 17.10 9.66 14.48
N ASP A 71 17.39 10.52 13.50
CA ASP A 71 17.91 11.86 13.74
C ASP A 71 16.89 12.72 14.49
N TYR A 72 15.60 12.65 14.10
CA TYR A 72 14.51 13.31 14.82
C TYR A 72 14.44 12.86 16.28
N ILE A 73 14.49 11.56 16.56
CA ILE A 73 14.44 11.06 17.94
C ILE A 73 15.64 11.58 18.73
N LEU A 74 16.85 11.54 18.17
CA LEU A 74 18.06 12.03 18.85
C LEU A 74 18.04 13.54 19.11
N GLU A 75 17.45 14.32 18.21
CA GLU A 75 17.40 15.78 18.31
C GLU A 75 16.28 16.26 19.25
N TYR A 76 15.11 15.60 19.24
CA TYR A 76 13.90 16.09 19.91
C TYR A 76 13.42 15.22 21.08
N CYS A 77 13.81 13.95 21.17
CA CYS A 77 13.49 13.05 22.28
C CYS A 77 14.69 13.03 23.23
N ASN A 78 14.48 13.44 24.49
CA ASN A 78 15.54 13.41 25.51
C ASN A 78 16.14 12.00 25.67
N PHE A 79 17.33 11.87 26.25
CA PHE A 79 17.90 10.54 26.49
C PHE A 79 16.95 9.63 27.28
N GLY A 80 16.67 8.44 26.73
CA GLY A 80 15.75 7.48 27.34
C GLY A 80 14.26 7.86 27.24
N CYS A 81 13.93 8.89 26.47
CA CYS A 81 12.56 9.23 26.11
C CYS A 81 11.88 8.04 25.41
N PRO A 82 10.73 7.54 25.91
CA PRO A 82 9.95 6.52 25.23
C PRO A 82 9.44 7.04 23.88
N TYR A 83 9.37 6.16 22.90
CA TYR A 83 8.80 6.47 21.59
C TYR A 83 8.29 5.19 20.92
N PHE A 84 7.41 5.37 19.94
CA PHE A 84 6.95 4.32 19.06
C PHE A 84 6.92 4.80 17.61
N VAL A 85 7.03 3.86 16.68
CA VAL A 85 6.97 4.11 15.24
C VAL A 85 5.89 3.21 14.65
N LEU A 86 4.89 3.83 14.03
CA LEU A 86 3.82 3.15 13.31
C LEU A 86 3.98 3.33 11.81
N GLN A 87 3.78 2.25 11.06
CA GLN A 87 3.59 2.29 9.62
C GLN A 87 2.11 2.22 9.29
N ARG A 88 1.67 3.10 8.40
CA ARG A 88 0.36 2.99 7.80
C ARG A 88 0.35 1.92 6.72
N LEU A 89 -0.66 1.06 6.76
CA LEU A 89 -0.89 0.03 5.77
C LEU A 89 -1.70 0.59 4.59
N SER A 90 -1.33 0.18 3.39
CA SER A 90 -2.12 0.41 2.18
C SER A 90 -3.38 -0.44 2.17
N GLU A 91 -4.36 -0.06 1.35
CA GLU A 91 -5.61 -0.82 1.21
C GLU A 91 -5.38 -2.28 0.83
N ASP A 92 -4.42 -2.54 -0.05
CA ASP A 92 -4.11 -3.91 -0.51
C ASP A 92 -3.49 -4.75 0.62
N GLU A 93 -2.63 -4.15 1.44
CA GLU A 93 -2.08 -4.79 2.65
C GLU A 93 -3.17 -5.11 3.66
N VAL A 94 -4.16 -4.22 3.82
CA VAL A 94 -5.30 -4.42 4.71
C VAL A 94 -6.20 -5.54 4.21
N LYS A 95 -6.58 -5.53 2.92
CA LYS A 95 -7.42 -6.59 2.30
C LYS A 95 -6.78 -7.96 2.44
N THR A 96 -5.48 -8.05 2.17
CA THR A 96 -4.71 -9.30 2.29
C THR A 96 -4.74 -9.84 3.72
N ARG A 97 -4.66 -8.97 4.73
CA ARG A 97 -4.62 -9.38 6.15
C ARG A 97 -6.00 -9.68 6.74
N LEU A 98 -7.06 -9.01 6.27
CA LEU A 98 -8.43 -9.22 6.76
C LEU A 98 -9.16 -10.38 6.08
N GLY A 99 -8.59 -10.95 5.01
CA GLY A 99 -9.07 -12.20 4.43
C GLY A 99 -10.50 -12.12 3.88
N GLU A 100 -10.80 -11.11 3.07
CA GLU A 100 -12.01 -11.19 2.26
C GLU A 100 -11.84 -12.30 1.21
N PRO A 101 -12.80 -13.22 1.06
CA PRO A 101 -12.76 -14.21 0.00
C PRO A 101 -12.88 -13.47 -1.34
N ASP A 102 -11.87 -13.67 -2.20
CA ASP A 102 -11.85 -13.27 -3.61
C ASP A 102 -13.24 -13.43 -4.26
N THR A 103 -14.00 -12.35 -4.39
CA THR A 103 -15.05 -12.29 -5.41
C THR A 103 -14.38 -11.76 -6.67
N GLN A 104 -13.66 -12.64 -7.37
CA GLN A 104 -13.21 -12.38 -8.73
C GLN A 104 -14.45 -12.28 -9.63
N ILE A 105 -14.92 -11.06 -9.86
CA ILE A 105 -15.74 -10.77 -11.04
C ILE A 105 -14.75 -10.51 -12.17
N ASN A 106 -14.45 -11.53 -12.96
CA ASN A 106 -13.78 -11.38 -14.26
C ASN A 106 -14.67 -10.51 -15.16
N SER A 107 -14.39 -9.21 -15.22
CA SER A 107 -14.93 -8.34 -16.25
C SER A 107 -14.22 -8.63 -17.58
N GLU A 108 -15.02 -9.07 -18.54
CA GLU A 108 -14.68 -9.44 -19.90
C GLU A 108 -13.88 -8.38 -20.67
N ASP A 109 -12.67 -8.74 -21.12
CA ASP A 109 -12.13 -8.27 -22.39
C ASP A 109 -12.37 -9.37 -23.43
N LYS A 110 -13.61 -9.44 -23.94
CA LYS A 110 -13.94 -10.16 -25.18
C LYS A 110 -13.82 -9.20 -26.36
N LEU A 111 -12.64 -9.14 -26.98
CA LEU A 111 -12.37 -8.94 -28.41
C LEU A 111 -10.84 -8.89 -28.53
N HIS A 112 -10.15 -9.78 -29.22
CA HIS A 112 -10.07 -9.87 -30.68
C HIS A 112 -9.48 -11.24 -31.10
N ASP A 113 -9.64 -11.57 -32.38
CA ASP A 113 -9.02 -12.67 -33.14
C ASP A 113 -9.74 -14.03 -33.20
N VAL A 114 -10.99 -14.02 -33.68
CA VAL A 114 -11.48 -15.19 -34.45
C VAL A 114 -10.83 -15.13 -35.84
N LYS A 115 -9.72 -15.84 -36.03
CA LYS A 115 -9.17 -16.12 -37.37
C LYS A 115 -10.11 -17.08 -38.09
N ILE A 116 -11.07 -16.55 -38.84
CA ILE A 116 -11.86 -17.33 -39.79
C ILE A 116 -10.96 -17.61 -40.99
N ALA A 117 -10.50 -18.84 -41.13
CA ALA A 117 -9.92 -19.30 -42.39
C ALA A 117 -11.06 -19.52 -43.41
N PRO A 118 -10.95 -19.02 -44.66
CA PRO A 118 -11.97 -19.30 -45.66
C PRO A 118 -11.83 -20.76 -46.13
N SER A 119 -12.82 -21.60 -45.78
CA SER A 119 -12.98 -22.93 -46.36
C SER A 119 -13.66 -22.82 -47.72
N ILE A 120 -12.87 -22.62 -48.77
CA ILE A 120 -13.33 -22.85 -50.15
C ILE A 120 -12.95 -24.29 -50.51
N PRO A 121 -13.91 -25.19 -50.80
CA PRO A 121 -13.59 -26.48 -51.40
C PRO A 121 -13.19 -26.25 -52.87
N VAL A 122 -11.97 -26.63 -53.23
CA VAL A 122 -11.50 -26.71 -54.61
C VAL A 122 -12.05 -28.01 -55.21
N GLU A 123 -13.13 -27.91 -55.98
CA GLU A 123 -13.60 -29.01 -56.82
C GLU A 123 -12.84 -28.94 -58.15
N SER A 124 -11.98 -29.94 -58.36
CA SER A 124 -11.23 -30.13 -59.59
C SER A 124 -11.90 -31.24 -60.39
N GLN A 125 -12.47 -30.90 -61.54
CA GLN A 125 -12.67 -31.78 -62.70
C GLN A 125 -13.10 -30.93 -63.91
N GLN A 126 -12.11 -30.50 -64.70
CA GLN A 126 -12.34 -30.12 -66.09
C GLN A 126 -12.40 -31.39 -66.94
N ILE A 127 -13.48 -31.47 -67.69
CA ILE A 127 -13.74 -32.43 -68.75
C ILE A 127 -12.78 -32.10 -69.90
N GLU A 128 -11.88 -33.03 -70.25
CA GLU A 128 -11.24 -33.04 -71.57
C GLU A 128 -11.69 -34.28 -72.35
N THR A 129 -12.32 -33.96 -73.47
CA THR A 129 -12.72 -34.80 -74.59
C THR A 129 -11.53 -35.47 -75.25
N ASN A 130 -11.66 -36.74 -75.68
CA ASN A 130 -11.17 -37.33 -76.94
C ASN A 130 -11.65 -38.81 -76.97
N LYS A 131 -12.58 -39.20 -77.85
CA LYS A 131 -12.45 -39.55 -79.27
C LYS A 131 -11.76 -40.91 -79.48
N ASP A 132 -12.58 -41.96 -79.67
CA ASP A 132 -12.64 -42.82 -80.87
C ASP A 132 -13.74 -43.89 -80.71
#